data_AF-A0A7V6ZGI7-F1
#
_entry.id   AF-A0A7V6ZGI7-F1
#
_cell.length_a   1.000
_cell.length_b   1.000
_cell.length_c   1.000
_cell.angle_alpha   90.00
_cell.angle_beta   90.00
_cell.angle_gamma   90.00
#
_symmetry.space_group_name_H-M   'P 1'
#
loop_
_entity.id
_entity.type
_entity.pdbx_description
1 polymer ?
#
loop_
_entity_poly.entity_id
_entity_poly.type
_entity_poly.pdbx_seq_one_letter_code
_entity_poly.pdbx_strand_id
1 'polypeptide(L)'
;MCSIFSYTFEATHITLNIRNPEADQLARQLARIDESSITDAVIVALRETIRNRLRNETPSETARRLLAKHGLSFKPGRKPVPQSVYHDMDHDLIGED
;
A
#
# COMPACT_ATOMS: atom_id res chain seq x y z
N MET A 1 6.89 6.73 29.26
CA MET A 1 5.79 6.92 28.28
C MET A 1 6.40 6.85 26.90
N CYS A 2 6.24 5.73 26.20
CA CYS A 2 6.60 5.64 24.78
C CYS A 2 5.69 4.57 24.16
N SER A 3 4.54 5.00 23.66
CA SER A 3 3.60 4.11 22.97
C SER A 3 3.92 4.15 21.50
N ILE A 4 4.73 3.18 21.08
CA ILE A 4 5.03 2.89 19.68
C ILE A 4 3.71 2.49 19.02
N PHE A 5 3.40 3.16 17.91
CA PHE A 5 2.17 3.02 17.15
C PHE A 5 2.14 1.63 16.47
N SER A 6 1.72 0.61 17.24
CA SER A 6 1.39 -0.70 16.72
C SER A 6 0.14 -0.57 15.86
N TYR A 7 0.32 -0.38 14.55
CA TYR A 7 -0.77 -0.49 13.60
C TYR A 7 -1.13 -1.98 13.49
N THR A 8 -2.02 -2.45 14.37
CA THR A 8 -2.63 -3.76 14.29
C THR A 8 -3.37 -3.84 12.96
N PHE A 9 -2.75 -4.52 11.98
CA PHE A 9 -3.45 -5.05 10.83
C PHE A 9 -4.39 -6.13 11.37
N GLU A 10 -5.57 -5.70 11.82
CA GLU A 10 -6.70 -6.58 12.14
C GLU A 10 -7.07 -7.31 10.84
N ALA A 11 -6.44 -8.47 10.64
CA ALA A 11 -6.83 -9.41 9.61
C ALA A 11 -8.19 -9.98 10.02
N THR A 12 -9.26 -9.30 9.63
CA THR A 12 -10.58 -9.92 9.60
C THR A 12 -10.47 -11.19 8.76
N HIS A 13 -10.53 -12.34 9.42
CA HIS A 13 -10.38 -13.64 8.78
C HIS A 13 -11.66 -13.95 7.99
N ILE A 14 -11.84 -13.24 6.88
CA ILE A 14 -12.89 -13.50 5.91
C ILE A 14 -12.38 -14.67 5.07
N THR A 15 -12.89 -15.86 5.37
CA THR A 15 -12.64 -17.05 4.55
C THR A 15 -13.29 -16.85 3.19
N LEU A 16 -12.50 -16.44 2.19
CA LEU A 16 -12.97 -16.27 0.83
C LEU A 16 -13.20 -17.66 0.20
N ASN A 17 -14.45 -18.11 0.19
CA ASN A 17 -14.82 -19.36 -0.45
C ASN A 17 -15.07 -19.13 -1.96
N ILE A 18 -14.03 -19.28 -2.77
CA ILE A 18 -14.12 -19.12 -4.23
C ILE A 18 -14.80 -20.36 -4.84
N ARG A 19 -16.11 -20.27 -5.14
CA ARG A 19 -16.88 -21.32 -5.84
C ARG A 19 -16.89 -21.18 -7.37
N ASN A 20 -16.06 -20.30 -7.92
CA ASN A 20 -16.01 -20.09 -9.38
C ASN A 20 -15.02 -21.10 -10.01
N PRO A 21 -15.46 -21.95 -10.96
CA PRO A 21 -14.60 -22.94 -11.62
C PRO A 21 -13.46 -22.30 -12.43
N GLU A 22 -13.66 -21.10 -12.98
CA GLU A 22 -12.64 -20.34 -13.70
C GLU A 22 -11.47 -19.96 -12.77
N ALA A 23 -11.80 -19.52 -11.55
CA ALA A 23 -10.80 -19.14 -10.57
C ALA A 23 -9.99 -20.33 -10.05
N ASP A 24 -10.60 -21.52 -9.92
CA ASP A 24 -9.89 -22.77 -9.59
C ASP A 24 -8.92 -23.16 -10.72
N GLN A 25 -9.34 -23.05 -11.98
CA GLN A 25 -8.47 -23.31 -13.12
C GLN A 25 -7.27 -22.35 -13.17
N LEU A 26 -7.50 -21.06 -12.98
CA LEU A 26 -6.44 -20.05 -12.94
C LEU A 26 -5.48 -20.30 -11.77
N ALA A 27 -6.01 -20.62 -10.58
CA ALA A 27 -5.19 -20.94 -9.42
C ALA A 27 -4.32 -22.19 -9.63
N ARG A 28 -4.87 -23.23 -10.28
CA ARG A 28 -4.10 -24.43 -10.64
C ARG A 28 -3.03 -24.15 -11.69
N GLN A 29 -3.32 -23.33 -12.69
CA GLN A 29 -2.33 -22.93 -13.69
C GLN A 29 -1.18 -22.17 -13.05
N LEU A 30 -1.50 -21.21 -12.18
CA LEU A 30 -0.51 -20.43 -11.46
C LEU A 30 0.35 -21.31 -10.55
N ALA A 31 -0.27 -22.22 -9.78
CA ALA A 31 0.47 -23.15 -8.93
C ALA A 31 1.43 -24.06 -9.71
N ARG A 32 1.08 -24.42 -10.95
CA ARG A 32 1.98 -25.17 -11.84
C ARG A 32 3.17 -24.34 -12.32
N ILE A 33 2.99 -23.04 -12.51
CA ILE A 33 4.05 -22.12 -12.92
C ILE A 33 4.98 -21.82 -11.75
N ASP A 34 4.41 -21.58 -10.56
CA ASP A 34 5.14 -21.19 -9.36
C ASP A 34 5.72 -22.39 -8.58
N GLU A 35 5.44 -23.63 -9.04
CA GLU A 35 5.81 -24.89 -8.39
C GLU A 35 5.41 -24.95 -6.90
N SER A 36 4.33 -24.26 -6.55
CA SER A 36 3.88 -24.09 -5.16
C SER A 36 2.51 -24.71 -4.91
N SER A 37 2.04 -24.65 -3.66
CA SER A 37 0.65 -25.01 -3.37
C SER A 37 -0.33 -24.03 -4.05
N ILE A 38 -1.56 -24.49 -4.32
CA ILE A 38 -2.62 -23.65 -4.91
C ILE A 38 -2.89 -22.41 -4.05
N THR A 39 -2.90 -22.60 -2.74
CA THR A 39 -3.12 -21.52 -1.77
C THR A 39 -1.99 -20.49 -1.82
N ASP A 40 -0.74 -20.93 -1.84
CA ASP A 40 0.42 -20.02 -1.86
C ASP A 40 0.48 -19.24 -3.17
N ALA A 41 0.26 -19.92 -4.30
CA ALA A 41 0.21 -19.30 -5.62
C ALA A 41 -0.81 -18.15 -5.66
N VAL A 42 -2.03 -18.41 -5.18
CA VAL A 42 -3.10 -17.39 -5.16
C VAL A 42 -2.74 -16.22 -4.24
N ILE A 43 -2.16 -16.49 -3.07
CA ILE A 43 -1.73 -15.42 -2.15
C ILE A 43 -0.66 -14.55 -2.81
N VAL A 44 0.33 -15.16 -3.48
CA VAL A 44 1.40 -14.43 -4.17
C VAL A 44 0.83 -13.56 -5.28
N ALA A 45 -0.01 -14.10 -6.17
CA ALA A 45 -0.61 -13.33 -7.26
C ALA A 45 -1.49 -12.17 -6.77
N LEU A 46 -2.26 -12.37 -5.69
CA LEU A 46 -3.07 -11.28 -5.13
C LEU A 46 -2.19 -10.17 -4.55
N ARG A 47 -1.13 -10.54 -3.80
CA ARG A 47 -0.18 -9.55 -3.25
C ARG A 47 0.51 -8.79 -4.36
N GLU A 48 0.91 -9.47 -5.43
CA GLU A 48 1.55 -8.84 -6.58
C GLU A 48 0.58 -7.94 -7.34
N THR A 49 -0.66 -8.38 -7.57
CA THR A 49 -1.69 -7.59 -8.26
C THR A 49 -1.99 -6.29 -7.50
N ILE A 50 -2.12 -6.36 -6.17
CA ILE A 50 -2.31 -5.18 -5.33
C ILE A 50 -1.09 -4.27 -5.42
N ARG A 51 0.12 -4.84 -5.28
CA ARG A 51 1.37 -4.06 -5.37
C ARG A 51 1.51 -3.40 -6.74
N ASN A 52 1.16 -4.10 -7.82
CA ASN A 52 1.23 -3.57 -9.18
C ASN A 52 0.25 -2.42 -9.37
N ARG A 53 -0.98 -2.55 -8.87
CA ARG A 53 -1.96 -1.44 -8.85
C ARG A 53 -1.45 -0.25 -8.06
N LEU A 54 -0.85 -0.48 -6.89
CA LEU A 54 -0.28 0.59 -6.07
C LEU A 54 0.96 1.23 -6.68
N ARG A 55 1.80 0.48 -7.41
CA ARG A 55 2.97 1.02 -8.13
C ARG A 55 2.58 1.80 -9.38
N ASN A 56 1.46 1.46 -10.00
CA ASN A 56 0.92 2.18 -11.15
C ASN A 56 0.18 3.45 -10.76
N GLU A 57 -0.14 3.67 -9.47
CA GLU A 57 -0.52 5.00 -8.98
C GLU A 57 0.71 5.92 -9.06
N THR A 58 0.58 7.03 -9.77
CA THR A 58 1.62 8.06 -9.76
C THR A 58 1.76 8.60 -8.32
N PRO A 59 2.97 9.07 -7.89
CA PRO A 59 3.14 9.65 -6.55
C PRO A 59 2.11 10.74 -6.21
N SER A 60 1.68 11.49 -7.23
CA SER A 60 0.61 12.50 -7.14
C SER A 60 -0.77 11.91 -6.87
N GLU A 61 -1.11 10.78 -7.46
CA GLU A 61 -2.38 10.07 -7.24
C GLU A 61 -2.41 9.41 -5.87
N THR A 62 -1.31 8.77 -5.45
CA THR A 62 -1.20 8.22 -4.09
C THR A 62 -1.30 9.33 -3.05
N ALA A 63 -0.63 10.46 -3.26
CA ALA A 63 -0.75 11.60 -2.36
C ALA A 63 -2.17 12.18 -2.35
N ARG A 64 -2.86 12.25 -3.50
CA ARG A 64 -4.29 12.62 -3.55
C ARG A 64 -5.17 11.66 -2.75
N ARG A 65 -4.98 10.35 -2.92
CA ARG A 65 -5.72 9.30 -2.20
C ARG A 65 -5.50 9.42 -0.69
N LEU A 66 -4.26 9.63 -0.26
CA LEU A 66 -3.90 9.80 1.14
C LEU A 66 -4.52 11.07 1.72
N LEU A 67 -4.39 12.21 1.02
CA LEU A 67 -5.00 13.46 1.46
C LEU A 67 -6.52 13.34 1.57
N ALA A 68 -7.19 12.73 0.58
CA ALA A 68 -8.63 12.51 0.60
C ALA A 68 -9.09 11.67 1.81
N LYS A 69 -8.32 10.64 2.21
CA LYS A 69 -8.60 9.85 3.42
C LYS A 69 -8.61 10.70 4.70
N HIS A 70 -7.79 11.76 4.73
CA HIS A 70 -7.72 12.71 5.84
C HIS A 70 -8.60 13.97 5.64
N GLY A 71 -9.48 13.97 4.62
CA GLY A 71 -10.33 15.13 4.31
C GLY A 71 -9.59 16.33 3.71
N LEU A 72 -8.37 16.11 3.23
CA LEU A 72 -7.50 17.13 2.64
C LEU A 72 -7.50 17.01 1.11
N SER A 73 -7.18 18.10 0.41
CA SER A 73 -7.05 18.10 -1.05
C SER A 73 -5.93 19.03 -1.51
N PHE A 74 -5.36 18.75 -2.69
CA PHE A 74 -4.38 19.67 -3.28
C PHE A 74 -5.07 20.89 -3.88
N LYS A 75 -4.56 22.08 -3.55
CA LYS A 75 -4.91 23.31 -4.27
C LYS A 75 -4.27 23.28 -5.68
N PRO A 76 -5.02 23.59 -6.75
CA PRO A 76 -4.47 23.71 -8.09
C PRO A 76 -3.44 24.85 -8.15
N GLY A 77 -2.38 24.69 -8.96
CA GLY A 77 -1.35 25.73 -9.13
C GLY A 77 -0.34 25.85 -7.97
N ARG A 78 -0.17 24.80 -7.15
CA ARG A 78 0.90 24.73 -6.13
C ARG A 78 2.26 25.01 -6.78
N LYS A 79 2.95 26.04 -6.28
CA LYS A 79 4.37 26.24 -6.55
C LYS A 79 5.18 25.32 -5.61
N PRO A 80 6.30 24.75 -6.08
CA PRO A 80 7.25 24.11 -5.18
C PRO A 80 7.62 25.09 -4.07
N VAL A 81 7.69 24.61 -2.83
CA VAL A 81 8.19 25.44 -1.73
C VAL A 81 9.67 25.75 -1.99
N PRO A 82 10.13 26.98 -1.71
CA PRO A 82 11.55 27.31 -1.81
C PRO A 82 12.40 26.38 -0.95
N GLN A 83 13.62 26.07 -1.40
CA GLN A 83 14.52 25.15 -0.71
C GLN A 83 14.82 25.56 0.73
N SER A 84 14.85 26.87 1.01
CA SER A 84 15.07 27.42 2.36
C SER A 84 14.02 26.97 3.38
N VAL A 85 12.79 26.70 2.95
CA VAL A 85 11.71 26.24 3.85
C VAL A 85 12.00 24.85 4.41
N TYR A 86 12.71 24.00 3.66
CA TYR A 86 13.12 22.68 4.17
C TYR A 86 14.19 22.81 5.26
N HIS A 87 15.09 23.79 5.14
CA HIS A 87 16.15 24.03 6.11
C HIS A 87 15.60 24.46 7.48
N ASP A 88 14.55 25.28 7.48
CA ASP A 88 13.89 25.72 8.73
C ASP A 88 13.15 24.57 9.45
N MET A 89 12.79 23.50 8.72
CA MET A 89 12.13 22.31 9.29
C MET A 89 13.11 21.25 9.81
N ASP A 90 14.39 21.36 9.47
CA ASP A 90 15.44 20.42 9.90
C ASP A 90 15.84 20.62 11.38
N HIS A 91 15.39 21.71 12.01
CA HIS A 91 15.69 22.03 13.41
C HIS A 91 15.01 21.08 14.41
N ASP A 92 13.91 20.40 14.03
CA ASP A 92 13.16 19.48 14.90
C ASP A 92 13.65 18.02 14.83
N LEU A 93 14.63 17.73 13.96
CA LEU A 93 15.18 16.37 13.77
C LEU A 93 16.45 16.09 14.59
N ILE A 94 16.96 17.10 15.29
CA ILE A 94 18.12 16.96 16.17
C ILE A 94 17.58 16.57 17.55
N GLY A 95 17.50 15.26 17.81
CA GLY A 95 17.27 14.78 19.16
C GLY A 95 18.36 15.31 20.08
N GLU A 96 17.97 15.98 21.16
CA GLU A 96 18.88 16.27 22.27
C GLU A 96 19.37 14.92 22.84
N ASP A 97 20.70 14.77 22.90
CA ASP A 97 21.42 13.57 23.37
C ASP A 97 21.06 13.12 24.79
#